data_AF-A0A9W5R0Q1-F1
#
_entry.id   AF-A0A9W5R0Q1-F1
#
_cell.length_a   1.000
_cell.length_b   1.000
_cell.length_c   1.000
_cell.angle_alpha   90.00
_cell.angle_beta   90.00
_cell.angle_gamma   90.00
#
_symmetry.space_group_name_H-M   'P 1'
#
loop_
_entity.id
_entity.type
_entity.pdbx_description
1 polymer ?
#
loop_
_entity_poly.entity_id
_entity_poly.type
_entity_poly.pdbx_seq_one_letter_code
_entity_poly.pdbx_strand_id
1 'polypeptide(L)'
;MADLQGLKLNDKLKQVYEKALSLGLRFTSGYRPGSTGPSGRPDSHSQGMAMDFAGSKDKMNEFASWAKTSPLFTEVLWQTAGHYDHVHVGWQEGKHQAGKMYVGDKTLIDRPTGDGGGALSTGASSPSSDKSWITGAFTGTVRAIVIMMFLILAVYFFMRAFPDMKLKL
;
A
#
# COMPACT_ATOMS: atom_id res chain seq x y z
N MET A 1 19.90 5.78 -7.55
CA MET A 1 19.30 5.59 -6.20
C MET A 1 19.06 6.99 -5.66
N ALA A 2 17.82 7.40 -5.41
CA ALA A 2 17.52 8.77 -5.01
C ALA A 2 17.92 8.97 -3.54
N ASP A 3 18.93 9.81 -3.30
CA ASP A 3 19.23 10.42 -2.01
C ASP A 3 18.12 11.42 -1.68
N LEU A 4 16.95 10.89 -1.33
CA LEU A 4 15.77 11.69 -1.00
C LEU A 4 16.02 12.31 0.37
N GLN A 5 16.55 13.53 0.36
CA GLN A 5 16.56 14.45 1.50
C GLN A 5 17.00 13.77 2.82
N GLY A 6 18.15 13.12 2.91
CA GLY A 6 18.65 12.60 4.21
C GLY A 6 17.75 11.57 4.92
N LEU A 7 16.86 10.89 4.19
CA LEU A 7 15.99 9.85 4.73
C LEU A 7 16.78 8.57 5.05
N LYS A 8 16.45 7.94 6.18
CA LYS A 8 16.97 6.61 6.58
C LYS A 8 16.15 5.52 5.90
N LEU A 9 16.33 5.39 4.58
CA LEU A 9 15.59 4.44 3.75
C LEU A 9 16.16 3.02 3.86
N ASN A 10 15.27 2.04 3.68
CA ASN A 10 15.58 0.65 3.36
C ASN A 10 14.78 0.24 2.11
N ASP A 11 15.05 -0.94 1.55
CA ASP A 11 14.40 -1.39 0.32
C ASP A 11 12.86 -1.43 0.42
N LYS A 12 12.32 -1.74 1.59
CA LYS A 12 10.87 -1.77 1.83
C LYS A 12 10.27 -0.36 1.84
N LEU A 13 10.99 0.64 2.35
CA LEU A 13 10.59 2.05 2.31
C LEU A 13 10.69 2.64 0.91
N LYS A 14 11.62 2.16 0.08
CA LYS A 14 11.65 2.52 -1.34
C LYS A 14 10.40 2.03 -2.06
N GLN A 15 9.91 0.82 -1.76
CA GLN A 15 8.64 0.31 -2.31
C GLN A 15 7.44 1.16 -1.90
N VAL A 16 7.44 1.71 -0.68
CA VAL A 16 6.41 2.66 -0.21
C VAL A 16 6.44 3.92 -1.07
N TYR A 17 7.62 4.49 -1.27
CA TYR A 17 7.78 5.67 -2.11
C TYR A 17 7.27 5.41 -3.54
N GLU A 18 7.68 4.28 -4.13
CA GLU A 18 7.20 3.85 -5.45
C GLU A 18 5.68 3.60 -5.49
N LYS A 19 5.10 3.03 -4.42
CA LYS A 19 3.65 2.85 -4.30
C LYS A 19 2.91 4.18 -4.27
N ALA A 20 3.38 5.16 -3.49
CA ALA A 20 2.79 6.49 -3.46
C ALA A 20 2.84 7.14 -4.86
N LEU A 21 3.99 7.09 -5.53
CA LEU A 21 4.14 7.61 -6.90
C LEU A 21 3.24 6.87 -7.90
N SER A 22 3.08 5.55 -7.78
CA SER A 22 2.20 4.77 -8.66
C SER A 22 0.73 5.16 -8.57
N LEU A 23 0.32 5.74 -7.43
CA LEU A 23 -1.02 6.29 -7.21
C LEU A 23 -1.15 7.74 -7.71
N GLY A 24 -0.10 8.33 -8.27
CA GLY A 24 -0.06 9.72 -8.69
C GLY A 24 0.13 10.71 -7.53
N LEU A 25 0.53 10.23 -6.34
CA LEU A 25 0.86 11.12 -5.23
C LEU A 25 2.26 11.71 -5.42
N ARG A 26 2.46 12.92 -4.94
CA ARG A 26 3.74 13.62 -4.92
C ARG A 26 4.34 13.52 -3.53
N PHE A 27 5.62 13.17 -3.45
CA PHE A 27 6.41 13.33 -2.25
C PHE A 27 6.58 14.83 -1.93
N THR A 28 6.12 15.25 -0.75
CA THR A 28 6.13 16.66 -0.34
C THR A 28 7.18 16.98 0.70
N SER A 29 7.52 16.03 1.59
CA SER A 29 8.54 16.25 2.62
C SER A 29 9.17 14.94 3.09
N GLY A 30 10.48 14.98 3.38
CA GLY A 30 11.24 13.94 4.06
C GLY A 30 11.90 14.45 5.33
N TYR A 31 13.23 14.32 5.43
CA TYR A 31 14.00 14.84 6.56
C TYR A 31 13.86 16.35 6.71
N ARG A 32 13.68 16.82 7.95
CA ARG A 32 13.63 18.24 8.29
C ARG A 32 14.50 18.51 9.52
N PRO A 33 15.73 19.03 9.37
CA PRO A 33 16.64 19.21 10.50
C PRO A 33 16.04 20.17 11.52
N GLY A 34 16.05 19.78 12.80
CA GLY A 34 15.50 20.59 13.89
C GLY A 34 13.97 20.67 13.95
N SER A 35 13.24 19.91 13.13
CA SER A 35 11.78 19.81 13.22
C SER A 35 11.34 19.25 14.57
N THR A 36 10.29 19.84 15.15
CA THR A 36 9.75 19.42 16.45
C THR A 36 8.26 19.18 16.35
N GLY A 37 7.77 18.21 17.10
CA GLY A 37 6.34 17.97 17.25
C GLY A 37 5.69 18.93 18.25
N PRO A 38 4.38 18.81 18.48
CA PRO A 38 3.63 19.66 19.42
C PRO A 38 4.17 19.66 20.87
N SER A 39 4.92 18.63 21.26
CA SER A 39 5.57 18.51 22.57
C SER A 39 6.92 19.23 22.66
N GLY A 40 7.37 19.90 21.59
CA GLY A 40 8.70 20.52 21.50
C GLY A 40 9.85 19.53 21.37
N ARG A 41 9.56 18.22 21.26
CA ARG A 41 10.57 17.17 21.06
C ARG A 41 10.82 16.92 19.57
N PRO A 42 12.02 16.45 19.20
CA PRO A 42 12.32 16.04 17.83
C PRO A 42 11.27 15.08 17.28
N ASP A 43 10.71 15.38 16.10
CA ASP A 43 9.73 14.54 15.43
C ASP A 43 10.40 13.50 14.51
N SER A 44 9.59 12.63 13.90
CA SER A 44 10.09 11.57 13.00
C SER A 44 10.79 12.15 11.76
N HIS A 45 10.40 13.35 11.30
CA HIS A 45 11.07 14.04 10.20
C HIS A 45 12.45 14.51 10.58
N SER A 46 12.65 15.01 11.79
CA SER A 46 13.97 15.43 12.29
C SER A 46 14.97 14.28 12.45
N GLN A 47 14.51 13.03 12.34
CA GLN A 47 15.35 11.85 12.39
C GLN A 47 15.49 11.13 11.05
N GLY A 48 14.88 11.69 9.99
CA GLY A 48 14.87 11.10 8.64
C GLY A 48 14.00 9.84 8.56
N MET A 49 13.02 9.71 9.46
CA MET A 49 12.18 8.53 9.64
C MET A 49 10.70 8.77 9.34
N ALA A 50 10.42 9.76 8.49
CA ALA A 50 9.07 10.04 8.02
C ALA A 50 9.06 10.59 6.60
N MET A 51 7.93 10.37 5.91
CA MET A 51 7.64 10.90 4.58
C MET A 51 6.22 11.44 4.53
N ASP A 52 6.06 12.57 3.86
CA ASP A 52 4.76 13.17 3.57
C ASP A 52 4.47 13.05 2.06
N PHE A 53 3.23 12.69 1.72
CA PHE A 53 2.76 12.58 0.34
C PHE A 53 1.43 13.32 0.16
N ALA A 54 1.29 14.08 -0.92
CA ALA A 54 0.08 14.82 -1.23
C ALA A 54 -0.40 14.57 -2.67
N GLY A 55 -1.69 14.69 -2.91
CA GLY A 55 -2.30 14.50 -4.23
C GLY A 55 -3.81 14.64 -4.18
N SER A 56 -4.52 13.91 -5.03
CA SER A 56 -5.98 13.86 -4.93
C SER A 56 -6.42 13.14 -3.66
N LYS A 57 -7.52 13.61 -3.05
CA LYS A 57 -8.05 13.06 -1.80
C LYS A 57 -8.30 11.54 -1.88
N ASP A 58 -8.84 11.07 -3.00
CA ASP A 58 -9.13 9.65 -3.20
C ASP A 58 -7.87 8.79 -3.22
N LYS A 59 -6.78 9.29 -3.80
CA LYS A 59 -5.50 8.59 -3.83
C LYS A 59 -4.76 8.64 -2.50
N MET A 60 -4.93 9.73 -1.75
CA MET A 60 -4.47 9.81 -0.37
C MET A 60 -5.24 8.84 0.56
N ASN A 61 -6.56 8.73 0.40
CA ASN A 61 -7.38 7.72 1.10
C ASN A 61 -6.88 6.29 0.80
N GLU A 62 -6.65 5.99 -0.48
CA GLU A 62 -6.16 4.68 -0.94
C GLU A 62 -4.78 4.38 -0.36
N PHE A 63 -3.86 5.34 -0.41
CA PHE A 63 -2.51 5.19 0.11
C PHE A 63 -2.48 5.05 1.63
N ALA A 64 -3.24 5.86 2.37
CA ALA A 64 -3.30 5.77 3.84
C ALA A 64 -3.90 4.43 4.30
N SER A 65 -4.92 3.94 3.60
CA SER A 65 -5.52 2.62 3.87
C SER A 65 -4.52 1.50 3.63
N TRP A 66 -3.78 1.57 2.52
CA TRP A 66 -2.70 0.63 2.23
C TRP A 66 -1.55 0.71 3.24
N ALA A 67 -1.11 1.91 3.63
CA ALA A 67 -0.02 2.08 4.58
C ALA A 67 -0.36 1.47 5.96
N LYS A 68 -1.63 1.55 6.39
CA LYS A 68 -2.10 0.94 7.65
C LYS A 68 -2.04 -0.60 7.66
N THR A 69 -1.97 -1.26 6.50
CA THR A 69 -1.76 -2.72 6.43
C THR A 69 -0.29 -3.11 6.46
N SER A 70 0.62 -2.14 6.41
CA SER A 70 2.05 -2.37 6.47
C SER A 70 2.55 -2.42 7.92
N PRO A 71 3.34 -3.44 8.31
CA PRO A 71 4.01 -3.50 9.60
C PRO A 71 5.21 -2.55 9.69
N LEU A 72 5.57 -1.87 8.58
CA LEU A 72 6.72 -0.96 8.53
C LEU A 72 6.51 0.31 9.35
N PHE A 73 5.26 0.78 9.47
CA PHE A 73 4.97 2.08 10.03
C PHE A 73 4.55 2.01 11.48
N THR A 74 5.09 2.93 12.27
CA THR A 74 4.61 3.24 13.62
C THR A 74 3.62 4.41 13.59
N GLU A 75 3.54 5.15 12.47
CA GLU A 75 2.65 6.30 12.29
C GLU A 75 2.07 6.32 10.88
N VAL A 76 0.74 6.46 10.76
CA VAL A 76 0.05 6.73 9.49
C VAL A 76 -1.05 7.76 9.74
N LEU A 77 -0.80 9.02 9.39
CA LEU A 77 -1.69 10.14 9.70
C LEU A 77 -2.35 10.66 8.42
N TRP A 78 -3.68 10.63 8.41
CA TRP A 78 -4.50 11.10 7.31
C TRP A 78 -5.91 11.40 7.82
N GLN A 79 -6.47 12.55 7.41
CA GLN A 79 -7.73 13.11 7.90
C GLN A 79 -7.83 13.26 9.43
N THR A 80 -6.69 13.52 10.05
CA THR A 80 -6.56 13.86 11.47
C THR A 80 -6.01 15.28 11.59
N ALA A 81 -6.04 15.85 12.80
CA ALA A 81 -5.51 17.20 13.05
C ALA A 81 -4.11 17.39 12.44
N GLY A 82 -3.95 18.42 11.61
CA GLY A 82 -2.71 18.75 10.91
C GLY A 82 -2.40 17.92 9.64
N HIS A 83 -3.25 16.96 9.26
CA HIS A 83 -2.98 16.00 8.17
C HIS A 83 -4.20 15.83 7.25
N TYR A 84 -4.82 16.93 6.83
CA TYR A 84 -5.98 16.93 5.90
C TYR A 84 -5.58 17.15 4.43
N ASP A 85 -4.36 17.61 4.19
CA ASP A 85 -3.81 17.98 2.88
C ASP A 85 -2.68 17.05 2.41
N HIS A 86 -2.20 16.15 3.27
CA HIS A 86 -1.18 15.15 2.98
C HIS A 86 -1.34 13.91 3.86
N VAL A 87 -0.78 12.79 3.42
CA VAL A 87 -0.60 11.57 4.21
C VAL A 87 0.82 11.55 4.77
N HIS A 88 0.93 11.42 6.08
CA HIS A 88 2.20 11.22 6.77
C HIS A 88 2.39 9.74 7.08
N VAL A 89 3.58 9.20 6.77
CA VAL A 89 4.01 7.87 7.20
C VAL A 89 5.34 7.94 7.94
N GLY A 90 5.41 7.33 9.12
CA GLY A 90 6.59 7.33 9.99
C GLY A 90 6.94 5.92 10.46
N TRP A 91 8.24 5.65 10.63
CA TRP A 91 8.77 4.34 11.04
C TRP A 91 9.74 4.43 12.22
N GLN A 92 9.66 5.51 13.00
CA GLN A 92 10.44 5.64 14.23
C GLN A 92 9.91 4.67 15.29
N GLU A 93 10.76 3.71 15.69
CA GLU A 93 10.48 2.80 16.79
C GLU A 93 10.61 3.48 18.16
N GLY A 94 9.91 2.96 19.17
CA GLY A 94 9.97 3.47 20.56
C GLY A 94 9.28 4.81 20.80
N LYS A 95 8.75 5.47 19.76
CA LYS A 95 7.96 6.71 19.88
C LYS A 95 6.57 6.47 20.45
N HIS A 96 5.97 5.34 20.08
CA HIS A 96 4.64 4.89 20.50
C HIS A 96 4.75 3.53 21.21
N GLN A 97 3.64 3.07 21.81
CA GLN A 97 3.58 1.75 22.43
C GLN A 97 4.02 0.66 21.45
N ALA A 98 4.86 -0.27 21.91
CA ALA A 98 5.36 -1.37 21.09
C ALA A 98 4.20 -2.17 20.47
N GLY A 99 4.33 -2.49 19.18
CA GLY A 99 3.29 -3.21 18.43
C GLY A 99 2.05 -2.38 18.09
N LYS A 100 2.06 -1.07 18.34
CA LYS A 100 0.97 -0.16 17.95
C LYS A 100 1.38 0.78 16.82
N MET A 101 0.40 1.22 16.04
CA MET A 101 0.51 2.26 15.04
C MET A 101 -0.35 3.45 15.46
N TYR A 102 0.23 4.65 15.47
CA TYR A 102 -0.49 5.90 15.71
C TYR A 102 -1.18 6.38 14.43
N VAL A 103 -2.49 6.65 14.52
CA VAL A 103 -3.32 7.05 13.37
C VAL A 103 -3.96 8.43 13.53
N GLY A 104 -3.43 9.23 14.46
CA GLY A 104 -3.95 10.57 14.75
C GLY A 104 -4.92 10.60 15.93
N ASP A 105 -5.27 11.81 16.37
CA ASP A 105 -6.29 12.06 17.40
C ASP A 105 -6.19 11.16 18.64
N LYS A 106 -4.96 10.96 19.15
CA LYS A 106 -4.65 10.10 20.32
C LYS A 106 -5.06 8.62 20.13
N THR A 107 -5.28 8.19 18.89
CA THR A 107 -5.71 6.84 18.55
C THR A 107 -4.51 5.98 18.16
N LEU A 108 -4.40 4.82 18.80
CA LEU A 108 -3.45 3.76 18.49
C LEU A 108 -4.21 2.52 18.03
N ILE A 109 -3.82 1.95 16.89
CA ILE A 109 -4.32 0.66 16.41
C ILE A 109 -3.24 -0.41 16.54
N ASP A 110 -3.63 -1.68 16.48
CA ASP A 110 -2.66 -2.77 16.39
C ASP A 110 -1.86 -2.64 15.10
N ARG A 111 -0.53 -2.64 15.23
CA ARG A 111 0.35 -2.69 14.07
C ARG A 111 0.27 -4.10 13.49
N PRO A 112 0.07 -4.24 12.17
CA PRO A 112 0.14 -5.56 11.53
C PRO A 112 1.43 -6.29 11.90
N THR A 113 1.37 -7.61 12.00
CA THR A 113 2.54 -8.47 12.24
C THR A 113 3.00 -9.10 10.92
N GLY A 114 4.31 -9.34 10.79
CA GLY A 114 4.92 -9.96 9.61
C GLY A 114 5.96 -9.08 8.91
N ASP A 115 6.51 -9.58 7.81
CA ASP A 115 7.72 -9.04 7.18
C ASP A 115 7.49 -7.74 6.40
N GLY A 116 6.28 -7.21 6.39
CA GLY A 116 5.88 -6.11 5.51
C GLY A 116 5.90 -6.47 4.03
N GLY A 117 6.15 -7.75 3.74
CA GLY A 117 5.80 -8.40 2.50
C GLY A 117 4.32 -8.77 2.48
N GLY A 118 3.45 -7.86 2.95
CA GLY A 118 2.06 -7.90 2.52
C GLY A 118 2.14 -7.84 1.00
N ALA A 119 2.03 -9.01 0.37
CA ALA A 119 1.94 -9.12 -1.06
C ALA A 119 0.96 -8.04 -1.51
N LEU A 120 1.29 -7.42 -2.63
CA LEU A 120 0.43 -6.56 -3.43
C LEU A 120 -0.90 -7.29 -3.72
N SER A 121 -1.73 -7.49 -2.70
CA SER A 121 -2.99 -8.19 -2.75
C SER A 121 -4.02 -7.10 -2.86
N THR A 122 -4.48 -6.92 -4.09
CA THR A 122 -5.56 -6.03 -4.47
C THR A 122 -6.81 -6.38 -3.67
N GLY A 123 -7.12 -5.57 -2.64
CA GLY A 123 -8.36 -5.60 -1.87
C GLY A 123 -8.48 -6.78 -0.89
N ALA A 124 -9.16 -6.70 0.23
CA ALA A 124 -10.08 -5.70 0.75
C ALA A 124 -10.20 -5.86 2.27
N SER A 125 -10.86 -4.89 2.88
CA SER A 125 -11.32 -4.77 4.26
C SER A 125 -11.83 -6.08 4.89
N SER A 126 -11.38 -6.36 6.12
CA SER A 126 -12.12 -7.15 7.12
C SER A 126 -13.08 -6.20 7.88
N PRO A 127 -14.19 -6.64 8.53
CA PRO A 127 -14.33 -7.95 9.18
C PRO A 127 -15.73 -8.63 9.08
N SER A 128 -15.76 -9.96 9.23
CA SER A 128 -16.63 -10.70 10.17
C SER A 128 -16.80 -12.14 9.72
N SER A 129 -16.99 -12.98 10.73
CA SER A 129 -17.13 -14.42 10.75
C SER A 129 -18.29 -14.95 9.88
N ASP A 130 -18.14 -16.21 9.46
CA ASP A 130 -19.19 -17.15 9.04
C ASP A 130 -19.58 -17.31 7.57
N LYS A 131 -18.80 -16.81 6.59
CA LYS A 131 -19.07 -17.13 5.15
C LYS A 131 -17.86 -17.60 4.31
N SER A 132 -16.77 -18.03 4.94
CA SER A 132 -15.51 -18.36 4.26
C SER A 132 -15.56 -19.58 3.30
N TRP A 133 -16.57 -20.43 3.37
CA TRP A 133 -16.67 -21.63 2.52
C TRP A 133 -17.25 -21.32 1.12
N ILE A 134 -18.17 -20.35 0.98
CA ILE A 134 -18.95 -20.19 -0.26
C ILE A 134 -18.21 -19.33 -1.31
N THR A 135 -17.37 -18.39 -0.87
CA THR A 135 -16.71 -17.41 -1.75
C THR A 135 -15.46 -17.95 -2.46
N GLY A 136 -14.78 -18.94 -1.87
CA GLY A 136 -13.58 -19.54 -2.45
C GLY A 136 -13.86 -20.33 -3.73
N ALA A 137 -14.97 -21.05 -3.78
CA ALA A 137 -15.40 -21.81 -4.96
C ALA A 137 -15.83 -20.88 -6.11
N PHE A 138 -16.58 -19.82 -5.82
CA PHE A 138 -17.14 -18.92 -6.84
C PHE A 138 -16.05 -18.13 -7.59
N THR A 139 -15.00 -17.69 -6.88
CA THR A 139 -13.89 -16.93 -7.48
C THR A 139 -13.00 -17.81 -8.36
N GLY A 140 -12.82 -19.09 -7.98
CA GLY A 140 -12.11 -20.08 -8.79
C GLY A 140 -12.87 -20.44 -10.07
N THR A 141 -14.18 -20.66 -9.96
CA THR A 141 -15.03 -21.00 -11.12
C THR A 141 -15.12 -19.85 -12.12
N VAL A 142 -15.29 -18.61 -11.67
CA VAL A 142 -15.31 -17.43 -12.57
C VAL A 142 -13.97 -17.27 -13.28
N ARG A 143 -12.84 -17.46 -12.59
CA ARG A 143 -11.51 -17.40 -13.21
C ARG A 143 -11.32 -18.52 -14.25
N ALA A 144 -11.77 -19.73 -13.97
CA ALA A 144 -11.70 -20.85 -14.90
C ALA A 144 -12.56 -20.61 -16.16
N ILE A 145 -13.76 -20.05 -16.00
CA ILE A 145 -14.66 -19.69 -17.10
C ILE A 145 -14.01 -18.61 -17.99
N VAL A 146 -13.43 -17.57 -17.40
CA VAL A 146 -12.76 -16.50 -18.16
C VAL A 146 -11.57 -17.04 -18.95
N ILE A 147 -10.73 -17.90 -18.34
CA ILE A 147 -9.60 -18.53 -19.03
C ILE A 147 -10.08 -19.40 -20.19
N MET A 148 -11.11 -20.23 -19.98
CA MET A 148 -11.72 -21.03 -21.06
C MET A 148 -12.23 -20.16 -22.20
N MET A 149 -12.90 -19.05 -21.90
CA MET A 149 -13.41 -18.14 -22.93
C MET A 149 -12.29 -17.52 -23.76
N PHE A 150 -11.17 -17.13 -23.12
CA PHE A 150 -9.99 -16.63 -23.84
C PHE A 150 -9.31 -17.71 -24.68
N LEU A 151 -9.24 -18.96 -24.22
CA LEU A 151 -8.68 -20.07 -25.00
C LEU A 151 -9.55 -20.38 -26.23
N ILE A 152 -10.87 -20.40 -26.09
CA ILE A 152 -11.80 -20.61 -27.22
C ILE A 152 -11.65 -19.49 -28.25
N LEU A 153 -11.60 -18.23 -27.80
CA LEU A 153 -11.38 -17.09 -28.69
C LEU A 153 -10.01 -17.16 -29.38
N ALA A 154 -8.96 -17.53 -28.66
CA ALA A 154 -7.62 -17.69 -29.23
C ALA A 154 -7.60 -18.78 -30.31
N VAL A 155 -8.22 -19.95 -30.06
CA VAL A 155 -8.33 -21.02 -31.06
C VAL A 155 -9.17 -20.57 -32.26
N TYR A 156 -10.29 -19.88 -32.03
CA TYR A 156 -11.12 -19.35 -33.12
C TYR A 156 -10.35 -18.37 -34.01
N PHE A 157 -9.64 -17.42 -33.41
CA PHE A 157 -8.79 -16.48 -34.15
C PHE A 157 -7.65 -17.18 -34.87
N PHE A 158 -7.03 -18.17 -34.24
CA PHE A 158 -5.92 -18.93 -34.82
C PHE A 158 -6.38 -19.75 -36.04
N MET A 159 -7.51 -20.43 -35.96
CA MET A 159 -8.10 -21.18 -37.08
C MET A 159 -8.54 -20.25 -38.22
N ARG A 160 -8.98 -19.03 -37.92
CA ARG A 160 -9.33 -18.02 -38.93
C ARG A 160 -8.11 -17.34 -39.55
N ALA A 161 -7.04 -17.15 -38.79
CA ALA A 161 -5.79 -16.56 -39.26
C ALA A 161 -4.97 -17.56 -40.11
N PHE A 162 -5.12 -18.86 -39.86
CA PHE A 162 -4.39 -19.92 -40.56
C PHE A 162 -5.32 -21.05 -41.06
N PRO A 163 -6.22 -20.76 -42.01
CA PRO A 163 -7.22 -21.74 -42.49
C PRO A 163 -6.62 -22.94 -43.24
N ASP A 164 -5.40 -22.80 -43.77
CA ASP A 164 -4.74 -23.82 -44.60
C ASP A 164 -3.75 -24.74 -43.86
N MET A 165 -3.70 -24.67 -42.51
CA MET A 165 -2.93 -25.64 -41.74
C MET A 165 -3.64 -26.99 -41.73
N LYS A 166 -3.43 -27.77 -42.79
CA LYS A 166 -3.73 -29.19 -42.82
C LYS A 166 -2.91 -29.85 -41.71
N LEU A 167 -3.59 -30.20 -40.60
CA LEU A 167 -3.06 -31.13 -39.61
C LEU A 167 -2.67 -32.41 -40.35
N LYS A 168 -1.36 -32.59 -40.60
CA LYS A 168 -0.82 -33.90 -40.91
C LYS A 168 -0.78 -34.66 -39.60
N LEU A 169 -1.83 -35.45 -39.35
CA LEU A 169 -1.80 -36.57 -38.40
C LEU A 169 -0.75 -37.59 -38.87
#